data_AF-A0A3M1NHN4-F1
#
_entry.id   AF-A0A3M1NHN4-F1
#
_cell.length_a   1.000
_cell.length_b   1.000
_cell.length_c   1.000
_cell.angle_alpha   90.00
_cell.angle_beta   90.00
_cell.angle_gamma   90.00
#
_symmetry.space_group_name_H-M   'P 1'
#
loop_
_entity.id
_entity.type
_entity.pdbx_description
1 polymer ?
#
loop_
_entity_poly.entity_id
_entity_poly.type
_entity_poly.pdbx_seq_one_letter_code
_entity_poly.pdbx_strand_id
1 'polypeptide(L)'
;MYPELLRLGPLVISSYGILLAIAFISGIAITNSLAKKRDISPEHVVNLALIIIISSIVGSRLLYVLFHLEEFRGRWIYTFVPLQRDGTIGLSGLVLLGG
;
A
#
# COMPACT_ATOMS: atom_id res chain seq x y z
N MET A 1 9.12 14.19 -12.90
CA MET A 1 8.59 13.76 -11.58
C MET A 1 9.75 13.17 -10.82
N TYR A 2 10.00 13.59 -9.56
CA TYR A 2 11.03 12.99 -8.73
C TYR A 2 10.45 11.72 -8.08
N PRO A 3 10.92 10.51 -8.46
CA PRO A 3 10.34 9.26 -7.96
C PRO A 3 10.61 9.05 -6.46
N GLU A 4 11.72 9.58 -5.96
CA GLU A 4 12.16 9.51 -4.57
C GLU A 4 12.14 10.91 -3.96
N LEU A 5 11.42 11.10 -2.85
CA LEU A 5 11.38 12.38 -2.15
C LEU A 5 12.39 12.41 -1.01
N LEU A 6 12.49 11.31 -0.27
CA LEU A 6 13.34 11.18 0.91
C LEU A 6 13.82 9.74 1.02
N ARG A 7 15.14 9.54 1.16
CA ARG A 7 15.76 8.23 1.41
C ARG A 7 16.36 8.24 2.81
N LEU A 8 15.70 7.55 3.74
CA LEU A 8 16.15 7.40 5.13
C LEU A 8 16.72 5.98 5.30
N GLY A 9 17.98 5.80 4.93
CA GLY A 9 18.65 4.49 4.98
C GLY A 9 17.98 3.47 4.04
N PRO A 10 17.49 2.31 4.54
CA PRO A 10 16.79 1.31 3.72
C PRO A 10 15.35 1.72 3.36
N LEU A 11 14.81 2.77 3.99
CA LEU A 11 13.44 3.25 3.75
C LEU A 11 13.44 4.33 2.66
N VAL A 12 12.85 3.99 1.52
CA VAL A 12 12.64 4.95 0.42
C VAL A 12 11.20 5.46 0.48
N ILE A 13 11.05 6.76 0.74
CA ILE A 13 9.76 7.45 0.65
C ILE A 13 9.60 7.95 -0.78
N SER A 14 8.77 7.26 -1.55
CA SER A 14 8.43 7.66 -2.91
C SER A 14 7.33 8.72 -2.93
N SER A 15 7.34 9.59 -3.95
CA SER A 15 6.24 10.52 -4.21
C SER A 15 4.89 9.82 -4.32
N TYR A 16 4.90 8.60 -4.86
CA TYR A 16 3.72 7.75 -4.98
C TYR A 16 3.16 7.35 -3.62
N GLY A 17 4.00 6.92 -2.68
CA GLY A 17 3.57 6.56 -1.32
C GLY A 17 2.91 7.72 -0.58
N ILE A 18 3.45 8.94 -0.74
CA ILE A 18 2.83 10.15 -0.17
C ILE A 18 1.48 10.43 -0.81
N LEU A 19 1.38 10.37 -2.14
CA LEU A 19 0.11 10.59 -2.84
C LEU A 19 -0.94 9.55 -2.43
N LEU A 20 -0.52 8.30 -2.26
CA LEU A 20 -1.39 7.21 -1.79
C LEU A 20 -1.89 7.46 -0.36
N ALA A 21 -1.02 7.92 0.55
CA ALA A 21 -1.42 8.29 1.90
C ALA A 21 -2.45 9.44 1.89
N ILE A 22 -2.22 10.47 1.07
CA ILE A 22 -3.17 11.58 0.89
C ILE A 22 -4.51 11.07 0.31
N ALA A 23 -4.48 10.14 -0.64
CA ALA A 23 -5.68 9.53 -1.20
C ALA A 23 -6.50 8.79 -0.12
N PHE A 24 -5.86 8.02 0.76
CA PHE A 24 -6.54 7.38 1.88
C PHE A 24 -7.12 8.39 2.88
N ILE A 25 -6.34 9.39 3.29
CA ILE A 25 -6.79 10.41 4.25
C ILE A 25 -8.00 11.18 3.70
N SER A 26 -7.91 11.65 2.46
CA SER A 26 -9.01 12.36 1.80
C SER A 26 -10.25 11.48 1.60
N GLY A 27 -10.06 10.22 1.18
CA GLY A 27 -11.15 9.26 1.03
C GLY A 27 -11.90 8.99 2.35
N ILE A 28 -11.16 8.80 3.46
CA ILE A 28 -11.75 8.62 4.79
C ILE A 28 -12.48 9.88 5.24
N ALA A 29 -11.90 11.06 5.03
CA ALA A 29 -12.53 12.34 5.40
C ALA A 29 -13.85 12.57 4.66
N ILE A 30 -13.89 12.31 3.35
CA ILE A 30 -15.10 12.41 2.53
C ILE A 30 -16.14 11.39 2.99
N THR A 31 -15.73 10.13 3.20
CA THR A 31 -16.63 9.05 3.63
C THR A 31 -17.23 9.35 5.00
N ASN A 32 -16.44 9.89 5.94
CA ASN A 32 -16.91 10.29 7.25
C ASN A 32 -17.91 11.46 7.17
N SER A 33 -17.68 12.43 6.29
CA SER A 33 -18.63 13.52 6.02
C SER A 33 -19.95 13.01 5.46
N LEU A 34 -19.91 12.01 4.57
CA LEU A 34 -21.11 11.37 4.02
C LEU A 34 -21.82 10.48 5.06
N ALA A 35 -21.06 9.77 5.89
CA ALA A 35 -21.58 8.91 6.95
C ALA A 35 -22.38 9.71 7.98
N LYS A 36 -21.90 10.90 8.37
CA LYS A 36 -22.63 11.84 9.24
C LYS A 36 -23.99 12.23 8.67
N LYS A 37 -24.10 12.40 7.35
CA LYS A 37 -25.38 12.72 6.68
C LYS A 37 -26.37 11.54 6.64
N ARG A 38 -25.89 10.32 6.88
CA ARG A 38 -26.66 9.07 6.82
C ARG A 38 -26.83 8.41 8.19
N ASP A 39 -26.52 9.13 9.27
CA ASP A 39 -26.58 8.63 10.65
C ASP A 39 -25.74 7.36 10.90
N ILE A 40 -24.63 7.22 10.15
CA ILE A 40 -23.69 6.12 10.30
C ILE A 40 -22.60 6.54 11.29
N SER A 41 -22.35 5.70 12.31
CA SER A 41 -21.26 5.94 13.27
C SER A 41 -19.90 6.09 12.55
N PRO A 42 -19.11 7.13 12.86
CA PRO A 42 -17.75 7.29 12.37
C PRO A 42 -16.85 6.08 12.65
N GLU A 43 -17.12 5.31 13.71
CA GLU A 43 -16.36 4.11 14.06
C GLU A 43 -16.45 3.04 12.98
N HIS A 44 -17.61 2.87 12.35
CA HIS A 44 -17.76 1.93 11.24
C HIS A 44 -16.92 2.35 10.03
N VAL A 45 -16.83 3.65 9.76
CA VAL A 45 -16.00 4.19 8.67
C VAL A 45 -14.53 3.92 8.94
N VAL A 46 -14.06 4.16 10.16
CA VAL A 46 -12.67 3.90 10.56
C VAL A 46 -12.34 2.41 10.53
N ASN A 47 -13.22 1.55 11.06
CA ASN A 47 -13.03 0.10 11.02
C ASN A 47 -12.94 -0.42 9.58
N LEU A 48 -13.82 0.05 8.71
CA LEU A 48 -13.79 -0.33 7.30
C LEU A 48 -12.52 0.17 6.61
N ALA A 49 -12.09 1.41 6.89
CA ALA A 49 -10.85 1.96 6.36
C ALA A 49 -9.62 1.14 6.77
N LEU A 50 -9.54 0.71 8.03
CA LEU A 50 -8.47 -0.16 8.52
C LEU A 50 -8.45 -1.50 7.78
N ILE A 51 -9.62 -2.14 7.62
CA ILE A 51 -9.75 -3.40 6.88
C ILE A 51 -9.30 -3.21 5.43
N ILE A 52 -9.70 -2.12 4.78
CA ILE A 52 -9.33 -1.81 3.39
C ILE A 52 -7.82 -1.60 3.27
N ILE A 53 -7.20 -0.84 4.18
CA ILE A 53 -5.75 -0.59 4.14
C ILE A 53 -4.99 -1.92 4.26
N ILE A 54 -5.33 -2.76 5.23
CA ILE A 54 -4.69 -4.08 5.41
C ILE A 54 -4.92 -4.96 4.18
N SER A 55 -6.15 -5.04 3.69
CA SER A 55 -6.52 -5.85 2.53
C SER A 55 -5.84 -5.35 1.25
N SER A 56 -5.63 -4.03 1.10
CA SER A 56 -4.93 -3.45 -0.04
C SER A 56 -3.44 -3.81 -0.04
N ILE A 57 -2.83 -3.86 1.14
CA ILE A 57 -1.42 -4.25 1.30
C ILE A 57 -1.22 -5.72 0.94
N VAL A 58 -2.09 -6.59 1.48
CA VAL A 58 -2.03 -8.03 1.22
C VAL A 58 -2.40 -8.32 -0.23
N GLY A 59 -3.49 -7.73 -0.71
CA GLY A 59 -4.02 -7.94 -2.06
C GLY A 59 -3.06 -7.47 -3.15
N SER A 60 -2.43 -6.29 -2.99
CA SER A 60 -1.46 -5.81 -3.97
C SER A 60 -0.23 -6.71 -4.04
N ARG A 61 0.22 -7.26 -2.90
CA ARG A 61 1.34 -8.20 -2.86
C ARG A 61 0.99 -9.53 -3.50
N LEU A 62 -0.18 -10.09 -3.19
CA LEU A 62 -0.67 -11.31 -3.83
C LEU A 62 -0.80 -11.12 -5.35
N LEU A 63 -1.35 -9.99 -5.77
CA LEU A 63 -1.48 -9.66 -7.19
C LEU A 63 -0.11 -9.55 -7.87
N TYR A 64 0.86 -8.88 -7.25
CA TYR A 64 2.22 -8.79 -7.77
C TYR A 64 2.84 -10.18 -7.98
N VAL A 65 2.69 -11.08 -7.00
CA VAL A 65 3.20 -12.45 -7.05
C VAL A 65 2.51 -13.27 -8.13
N LEU A 66 1.20 -13.11 -8.31
CA LEU A 66 0.43 -13.78 -9.39
C LEU A 66 0.89 -13.34 -10.78
N PHE A 67 1.24 -12.07 -10.96
CA PHE A 67 1.75 -11.57 -12.24
C PHE A 67 3.23 -11.90 -12.47
N HIS A 68 4.01 -12.12 -11.40
CA HIS A 68 5.45 -12.40 -11.46
C HIS A 68 5.79 -13.82 -10.97
N LEU A 69 4.93 -14.80 -11.23
CA LEU A 69 5.09 -16.18 -10.72
C LEU A 69 6.44 -16.81 -11.05
N GLU A 70 6.97 -16.55 -12.25
CA GLU A 70 8.28 -17.05 -12.69
C GLU A 70 9.44 -16.50 -11.84
N GLU A 71 9.29 -15.30 -11.28
CA GLU A 71 10.30 -14.65 -10.42
C GLU A 71 10.32 -15.23 -8.99
N PHE A 72 9.19 -15.79 -8.55
CA PHE A 72 9.01 -16.39 -7.23
C PHE A 72 9.12 -17.92 -7.22
N ARG A 73 9.18 -18.57 -8.39
CA ARG A 73 9.42 -20.02 -8.52
C ARG A 73 10.75 -20.41 -7.86
N GLY A 74 10.67 -21.11 -6.73
CA GLY A 74 11.83 -21.57 -5.95
C GLY A 74 12.23 -20.69 -4.76
N ARG A 75 11.56 -19.55 -4.54
CA ARG A 75 11.88 -18.57 -3.48
C ARG A 75 10.64 -18.03 -2.76
N TRP A 76 9.75 -18.94 -2.35
CA TRP A 76 8.47 -18.64 -1.67
C TRP A 76 8.58 -17.78 -0.41
N ILE A 77 9.72 -17.78 0.30
CA ILE A 77 9.91 -16.95 1.50
C ILE A 77 9.92 -15.44 1.18
N TYR A 78 10.34 -15.06 -0.04
CA TYR A 78 10.41 -13.66 -0.49
C TYR A 78 9.05 -13.11 -0.94
N THR A 79 8.03 -13.95 -0.99
CA THR A 79 6.63 -13.53 -1.22
C THR A 79 6.15 -12.65 -0.07
N PHE A 80 6.52 -12.97 1.17
CA PHE A 80 6.07 -12.28 2.38
C PHE A 80 7.01 -11.17 2.86
N VAL A 81 8.29 -11.21 2.48
CA VAL A 81 9.26 -10.18 2.86
C VAL A 81 9.40 -9.16 1.71
N PRO A 82 9.05 -7.88 1.92
CA PRO A 82 9.19 -6.84 0.92
C PRO A 82 10.65 -6.35 0.82
N LEU A 83 11.58 -7.31 0.64
CA LEU A 83 12.95 -6.98 0.31
C LEU A 83 13.02 -6.81 -1.21
N GLN A 84 13.29 -5.59 -1.67
CA GLN A 84 13.67 -5.37 -3.06
C GLN A 84 15.03 -6.01 -3.35
N ARG A 85 15.32 -6.24 -4.64
CA ARG A 85 16.61 -6.80 -5.10
C ARG A 85 17.82 -5.96 -4.69
N ASP A 86 17.61 -4.67 -4.46
CA ASP A 86 18.61 -3.68 -4.04
C ASP A 86 18.79 -3.60 -2.51
N GLY A 87 18.08 -4.44 -1.74
CA GLY A 87 18.11 -4.45 -0.27
C GLY A 87 17.32 -3.31 0.37
N THR A 88 16.56 -2.52 -0.41
CA THR A 88 15.66 -1.51 0.13
C THR A 88 14.33 -2.14 0.57
N ILE A 89 13.69 -1.46 1.52
CA ILE A 89 12.35 -1.77 1.99
C ILE A 89 11.48 -0.58 1.62
N GLY A 90 10.81 -0.67 0.47
CA GLY A 90 9.98 0.39 -0.07
C GLY A 90 8.58 -0.06 -0.43
N LEU A 91 7.64 0.88 -0.45
CA LEU A 91 6.26 0.67 -0.91
C LEU A 91 6.16 0.32 -2.40
N SER A 92 7.25 0.42 -3.16
CA SER A 92 7.32 0.06 -4.58
C SER A 92 6.94 -1.41 -4.83
N GLY A 93 7.21 -2.31 -3.89
CA GLY A 93 6.79 -3.72 -3.96
C GLY A 93 5.29 -3.98 -3.76
N LEU A 94 4.50 -2.94 -3.45
CA LEU A 94 3.03 -2.94 -3.44
C LEU A 94 2.42 -2.36 -4.73
N VAL A 95 3.26 -1.92 -5.67
CA VAL A 95 2.83 -1.46 -6.98
C VAL A 95 3.09 -2.58 -7.99
N LEU A 96 2.09 -2.87 -8.83
CA LEU A 96 2.16 -3.89 -9.88
C LEU A 96 3.37 -3.75 -10.82
N LEU A 97 3.87 -2.53 -10.98
CA LEU A 97 5.00 -2.17 -11.85
C LEU A 97 6.36 -2.61 -11.29
N GLY A 98 6.41 -3.14 -10.05
CA GLY A 98 7.64 -3.61 -9.42
C GLY A 98 8.40 -2.51 -8.68
N GLY A 99 9.32 -2.96 -7.83
CA GLY A 99 10.28 -2.12 -7.09
C GLY A 99 11.70 -2.48 -7.46
#